data_AF-A0A1S1TAQ4-F1
#
_entry.id   AF-A0A1S1TAQ4-F1
#
_cell.length_a   1.000
_cell.length_b   1.000
_cell.length_c   1.000
_cell.angle_alpha   90.00
_cell.angle_beta   90.00
_cell.angle_gamma   90.00
#
_symmetry.space_group_name_H-M   'P 1'
#
loop_
_entity.id
_entity.type
_entity.pdbx_description
1 polymer ?
#
loop_
_entity_poly.entity_id
_entity_poly.type
_entity_poly.pdbx_seq_one_letter_code
_entity_poly.pdbx_strand_id
1 'polypeptide(L)'
;MVAAICSKSGCGQAIHVSIGRWPGGVNDRGGFVIECDECGSRSYIQVSNPNDASSVTSGGRLVARWDDDIDELNDVLRAHDLTAENELKESMLVIPSNESDGPQFVLEDRAVYRCLDCDHGLESPAYDALGKALGAINKNLGSFFTHYLKGGIPRPDTISVTLEIGCACTVHRMVFHRPFSDADRGVRNPLEFVLAGPDDPAMLTDIDGVFSRDDCISIFKKLLLRWRARHRLVMLVVPFIGLDYPGREENRVDLWNMVLGYTDPGRTVLVTRRATYKGFLEAAKSQGTDIDILAKFKLLTPLVGVLPVSPDSRLRLR
;
A
#
# COMPACT_ATOMS: atom_id res chain seq x y z
N MET A 1 -4.79 -8.44 0.20
CA MET A 1 -5.33 -9.11 -1.01
C MET A 1 -4.33 -10.18 -1.37
N VAL A 2 -4.75 -11.44 -1.46
CA VAL A 2 -3.90 -12.57 -1.84
C VAL A 2 -4.25 -12.95 -3.26
N ALA A 3 -3.27 -13.39 -4.04
CA ALA A 3 -3.50 -13.88 -5.39
C ALA A 3 -2.95 -15.31 -5.50
N ALA A 4 -3.77 -16.21 -6.04
CA ALA A 4 -3.36 -17.57 -6.39
C ALA A 4 -3.37 -17.71 -7.91
N ILE A 5 -2.53 -18.59 -8.45
CA ILE A 5 -2.46 -18.85 -9.89
C ILE A 5 -3.27 -20.09 -10.18
N CYS A 6 -4.12 -20.04 -11.22
CA CYS A 6 -4.89 -21.20 -11.69
C CYS A 6 -4.01 -22.45 -11.81
N SER A 7 -4.44 -23.57 -11.20
CA SER A 7 -3.66 -24.81 -11.13
C SER A 7 -3.54 -25.53 -12.49
N LYS A 8 -4.31 -25.12 -13.50
CA LYS A 8 -4.19 -25.66 -14.86
C LYS A 8 -2.91 -25.16 -15.54
N SER A 9 -2.04 -26.11 -15.86
CA SER A 9 -0.82 -25.86 -16.64
C SER A 9 -1.13 -25.05 -17.90
N GLY A 10 -0.41 -23.94 -18.08
CA GLY A 10 -0.51 -23.07 -19.25
C GLY A 10 -1.58 -21.97 -19.20
N CYS A 11 -2.52 -21.96 -18.24
CA CYS A 11 -3.52 -20.88 -18.13
C CYS A 11 -2.89 -19.59 -17.58
N GLY A 12 -2.36 -19.65 -16.36
CA GLY A 12 -1.70 -18.50 -15.74
C GLY A 12 -2.62 -17.36 -15.28
N GLN A 13 -3.95 -17.52 -15.34
CA GLN A 13 -4.90 -16.58 -14.73
C GLN A 13 -4.63 -16.44 -13.23
N ALA A 14 -4.51 -15.19 -12.77
CA ALA A 14 -4.46 -14.85 -11.35
C ALA A 14 -5.88 -14.74 -10.79
N ILE A 15 -6.11 -15.44 -9.68
CA ILE A 15 -7.35 -15.45 -8.91
C ILE A 15 -7.07 -14.66 -7.64
N HIS A 16 -7.72 -13.50 -7.50
CA HIS A 16 -7.56 -12.64 -6.33
C HIS A 16 -8.59 -12.99 -5.28
N VAL A 17 -8.14 -13.11 -4.05
CA VAL A 17 -8.97 -13.36 -2.87
C VAL A 17 -8.73 -12.29 -1.81
N SER A 18 -9.80 -11.90 -1.12
CA SER A 18 -9.74 -11.00 0.02
C SER A 18 -9.58 -11.80 1.31
N ILE A 19 -8.73 -11.34 2.22
CA ILE A 19 -8.66 -11.84 3.59
C ILE A 19 -9.67 -11.05 4.42
N GLY A 20 -10.63 -11.74 5.02
CA GLY A 20 -11.53 -11.19 6.02
C GLY A 20 -10.95 -11.45 7.41
N ARG A 21 -10.77 -10.40 8.22
CA ARG A 21 -10.31 -10.55 9.61
C ARG A 21 -11.48 -10.36 10.57
N TRP A 22 -11.77 -11.37 11.39
CA TRP A 22 -12.74 -11.26 12.48
C TRP A 22 -12.09 -11.51 13.85
N PRO A 23 -12.00 -10.51 14.74
CA PRO A 23 -11.48 -10.72 16.10
C PRO A 23 -12.53 -11.37 17.00
N GLY A 24 -12.15 -12.47 17.64
CA GLY A 24 -12.96 -13.18 18.65
C GLY A 24 -13.83 -14.33 18.11
N GLY A 25 -13.64 -14.75 16.86
CA GLY A 25 -14.28 -15.94 16.29
C GLY A 25 -13.56 -17.25 16.67
N VAL A 26 -14.30 -18.36 16.65
CA VAL A 26 -13.74 -19.72 16.69
C VAL A 26 -13.07 -20.01 15.34
N ASN A 27 -11.99 -20.79 15.32
CA ASN A 27 -11.29 -21.15 14.08
C ASN A 27 -12.13 -22.15 13.27
N ASP A 28 -13.03 -21.65 12.43
CA ASP A 28 -13.73 -22.47 11.46
C ASP A 28 -12.72 -22.93 10.40
N ARG A 29 -12.68 -24.24 10.15
CA ARG A 29 -11.81 -24.87 9.15
C ARG A 29 -12.67 -25.29 7.98
N GLY A 30 -12.14 -25.21 6.77
CA GLY A 30 -12.89 -25.55 5.57
C GLY A 30 -12.25 -24.96 4.34
N GLY A 31 -13.06 -24.45 3.43
CA GLY A 31 -12.54 -23.74 2.27
C GLY A 31 -13.56 -23.53 1.18
N PHE A 32 -13.04 -23.26 -0.01
CA PHE A 32 -13.90 -23.04 -1.17
C PHE A 32 -13.32 -23.50 -2.49
N VAL A 33 -14.23 -23.86 -3.39
CA VAL A 33 -13.95 -24.23 -4.78
C VAL A 33 -14.16 -23.02 -5.69
N ILE A 34 -13.20 -22.78 -6.56
CA ILE A 34 -13.16 -21.65 -7.49
C ILE A 34 -13.07 -22.19 -8.92
N GLU A 35 -13.84 -21.59 -9.82
CA GLU A 35 -13.75 -21.80 -11.26
C GLU A 35 -13.02 -20.61 -11.88
N CYS A 36 -11.93 -20.90 -12.61
CA CYS A 36 -11.14 -19.88 -13.28
C CYS A 36 -11.93 -19.24 -14.43
N ASP A 37 -11.98 -17.90 -14.48
CA ASP A 37 -12.74 -17.18 -15.51
C ASP A 37 -12.17 -17.37 -16.92
N GLU A 38 -10.85 -17.57 -17.05
CA GLU A 38 -10.18 -17.71 -18.35
C GLU A 38 -10.32 -19.10 -18.96
N CYS A 39 -9.98 -20.15 -18.20
CA CYS A 39 -9.90 -21.52 -18.74
C CYS A 39 -10.98 -22.48 -18.24
N GLY A 40 -11.87 -22.00 -17.35
CA GLY A 40 -12.98 -22.77 -16.78
C GLY A 40 -12.57 -23.92 -15.86
N SER A 41 -11.28 -24.12 -15.59
CA SER A 41 -10.85 -25.17 -14.67
C SER A 41 -11.20 -24.83 -13.23
N ARG A 42 -11.51 -25.86 -12.47
CA ARG A 42 -11.78 -25.74 -11.05
C ARG A 42 -10.52 -26.02 -10.24
N SER A 43 -10.42 -25.30 -9.13
CA SER A 43 -9.35 -25.44 -8.15
C SER A 43 -9.94 -25.12 -6.78
N TYR A 44 -9.26 -25.46 -5.68
CA TYR A 44 -9.76 -25.20 -4.33
C TYR A 44 -8.72 -24.53 -3.44
N ILE A 45 -9.17 -23.76 -2.45
CA ILE A 45 -8.36 -23.16 -1.39
C ILE A 45 -8.85 -23.69 -0.06
N GLN A 46 -7.94 -24.29 0.72
CA GLN A 46 -8.20 -24.60 2.13
C GLN A 46 -8.00 -23.35 2.98
N VAL A 47 -8.85 -23.17 3.98
CA VAL A 47 -8.78 -22.03 4.89
C VAL A 47 -8.94 -22.51 6.33
N SER A 48 -8.12 -21.93 7.19
CA SER A 48 -8.18 -21.95 8.63
C SER A 48 -8.34 -20.51 9.13
N ASN A 49 -9.57 -20.12 9.45
CA ASN A 49 -9.84 -18.83 10.10
C ASN A 49 -8.99 -18.71 11.39
N PRO A 50 -8.48 -17.53 11.80
CA PRO A 50 -9.01 -16.18 11.56
C PRO A 50 -8.31 -15.37 10.46
N ASN A 51 -7.30 -15.92 9.77
CA ASN A 51 -6.34 -15.14 8.97
C ASN A 51 -6.40 -15.43 7.45
N ASP A 52 -7.32 -16.27 7.00
CA ASP A 52 -7.27 -16.86 5.67
C ASP A 52 -8.27 -16.23 4.68
N ALA A 53 -8.10 -16.57 3.39
CA ALA A 53 -8.93 -16.04 2.30
C ALA A 53 -10.43 -16.24 2.58
N SER A 54 -11.25 -15.20 2.45
CA SER A 54 -12.67 -15.22 2.82
C SER A 54 -13.62 -15.02 1.64
N SER A 55 -13.12 -14.50 0.50
CA SER A 55 -13.90 -14.44 -0.74
C SER A 55 -13.01 -14.21 -1.96
N VAL A 56 -13.50 -14.63 -3.13
CA VAL A 56 -12.89 -14.33 -4.43
C VAL A 56 -13.30 -12.92 -4.87
N THR A 57 -12.34 -12.06 -5.14
CA THR A 57 -12.57 -10.67 -5.59
C THR A 57 -12.50 -10.52 -7.10
N SER A 58 -11.66 -11.30 -7.80
CA SER A 58 -11.55 -11.26 -9.27
C SER A 58 -10.75 -12.45 -9.82
N GLY A 59 -10.91 -12.74 -11.12
CA GLY A 59 -10.13 -13.76 -11.84
C GLY A 59 -10.64 -15.20 -11.69
N GLY A 60 -11.70 -15.38 -10.91
CA GLY A 60 -12.45 -16.62 -10.83
C GLY A 60 -13.79 -16.39 -10.14
N ARG A 61 -14.64 -17.42 -10.19
CA ARG A 61 -15.96 -17.45 -9.58
C ARG A 61 -16.01 -18.50 -8.47
N LEU A 62 -16.54 -18.13 -7.32
CA LEU A 62 -16.84 -19.06 -6.24
C LEU A 62 -17.93 -20.05 -6.69
N VAL A 63 -17.65 -21.34 -6.63
CA VAL A 63 -18.59 -22.41 -7.03
C VAL A 63 -19.20 -23.10 -5.81
N ALA A 64 -18.38 -23.35 -4.78
CA ALA A 64 -18.82 -24.01 -3.57
C ALA A 64 -17.98 -23.58 -2.36
N ARG A 65 -18.53 -23.78 -1.18
CA ARG A 65 -17.85 -23.66 0.12
C ARG A 65 -18.06 -24.95 0.87
N TRP A 66 -17.12 -25.31 1.73
CA TRP A 66 -17.28 -26.41 2.68
C TRP A 66 -16.74 -26.01 4.05
N ASP A 67 -17.20 -26.72 5.06
CA ASP A 67 -16.79 -26.59 6.46
C ASP A 67 -16.30 -27.96 6.94
N ASP A 68 -15.08 -28.06 7.44
CA ASP A 68 -14.48 -29.34 7.86
C ASP A 68 -15.22 -29.97 9.07
N ASP A 69 -16.03 -29.19 9.81
CA ASP A 69 -16.88 -29.70 10.89
C ASP A 69 -18.18 -30.36 10.38
N ILE A 70 -18.52 -30.15 9.10
CA ILE A 70 -19.75 -30.62 8.46
C ILE A 70 -19.45 -31.58 7.29
N ASP A 71 -18.42 -31.28 6.53
CA ASP A 71 -18.07 -31.92 5.26
C ASP A 71 -16.67 -32.55 5.34
N GLU A 72 -16.52 -33.78 4.83
CA GLU A 72 -15.19 -34.34 4.59
C GLU A 72 -14.60 -33.78 3.28
N LEU A 73 -13.42 -33.18 3.34
CA LEU A 73 -12.70 -32.62 2.19
C LEU A 73 -12.71 -33.57 0.97
N ASN A 74 -12.46 -34.87 1.17
CA ASN A 74 -12.40 -35.84 0.08
C ASN A 74 -13.73 -35.98 -0.68
N ASP A 75 -14.86 -35.81 0.01
CA ASP A 75 -16.19 -35.87 -0.61
C ASP A 75 -16.48 -34.59 -1.39
N VAL A 76 -16.06 -33.44 -0.88
CA VAL A 76 -16.14 -32.15 -1.59
C VAL A 76 -15.28 -32.18 -2.86
N LEU A 77 -14.05 -32.68 -2.76
CA LEU A 77 -13.16 -32.82 -3.91
C LEU A 77 -13.79 -33.74 -4.97
N ARG A 78 -14.34 -34.88 -4.56
CA ARG A 78 -15.01 -35.82 -5.48
C ARG A 78 -16.25 -35.21 -6.14
N ALA A 79 -17.05 -34.44 -5.40
CA ALA A 79 -18.26 -33.78 -5.93
C ALA A 79 -17.95 -32.72 -7.01
N HIS A 80 -16.72 -32.21 -7.03
CA HIS A 80 -16.28 -31.16 -7.95
C HIS A 80 -15.23 -31.61 -8.97
N ASP A 81 -14.99 -32.93 -9.09
CA ASP A 81 -13.97 -33.52 -9.96
C ASP A 81 -12.55 -33.00 -9.67
N LEU A 82 -12.21 -32.83 -8.39
CA LEU A 82 -10.94 -32.33 -7.91
C LEU A 82 -10.13 -33.43 -7.20
N THR A 83 -8.81 -33.28 -7.22
CA THR A 83 -7.86 -34.05 -6.43
C THR A 83 -6.96 -33.10 -5.64
N ALA A 84 -6.12 -33.64 -4.76
CA ALA A 84 -5.14 -32.84 -4.00
C ALA A 84 -4.19 -32.02 -4.89
N GLU A 85 -4.01 -32.39 -6.16
CA GLU A 85 -3.18 -31.64 -7.12
C GLU A 85 -3.84 -30.34 -7.58
N ASN A 86 -5.16 -30.21 -7.38
CA ASN A 86 -5.92 -29.02 -7.74
C ASN A 86 -5.95 -27.96 -6.63
N GLU A 87 -5.24 -28.20 -5.53
CA GLU A 87 -5.08 -27.22 -4.46
C GLU A 87 -4.36 -25.98 -5.01
N LEU A 88 -4.99 -24.83 -4.87
CA LEU A 88 -4.35 -23.54 -5.07
C LEU A 88 -3.47 -23.25 -3.85
N LYS A 89 -2.27 -23.83 -3.87
CA LYS A 89 -1.24 -23.50 -2.88
C LYS A 89 -0.93 -22.03 -2.99
N GLU A 90 -0.91 -21.35 -1.85
CA GLU A 90 -0.54 -19.95 -1.74
C GLU A 90 0.81 -19.72 -2.43
N SER A 91 0.77 -19.20 -3.66
CA SER A 91 1.94 -18.59 -4.27
C SER A 91 1.99 -17.18 -3.72
N MET A 92 2.28 -17.05 -2.42
CA MET A 92 2.60 -15.78 -1.78
C MET A 92 3.94 -15.29 -2.36
N LEU A 93 3.90 -14.76 -3.58
CA LEU A 93 4.79 -13.67 -3.94
C LEU A 93 4.11 -12.38 -3.50
N VAL A 94 4.02 -12.24 -2.17
CA VAL A 94 3.99 -10.93 -1.55
C VAL A 94 5.32 -10.32 -1.99
N ILE A 95 5.31 -9.32 -2.87
CA ILE A 95 6.41 -8.35 -2.83
C ILE A 95 6.24 -7.72 -1.45
N PRO A 96 7.12 -8.01 -0.49
CA PRO A 96 6.98 -7.40 0.81
C PRO A 96 7.22 -5.92 0.57
N SER A 97 6.16 -5.11 0.62
CA SER A 97 6.34 -3.79 1.18
C SER A 97 6.77 -4.07 2.61
N ASN A 98 8.05 -3.91 2.90
CA ASN A 98 8.70 -4.28 4.17
C ASN A 98 8.11 -3.54 5.41
N GLU A 99 7.04 -2.77 5.26
CA GLU A 99 6.32 -2.15 6.35
C GLU A 99 4.92 -2.78 6.40
N SER A 100 4.70 -3.67 7.37
CA SER A 100 3.41 -4.34 7.64
C SER A 100 2.33 -3.37 8.11
N ASP A 101 2.76 -2.19 8.56
CA ASP A 101 1.96 -1.00 8.79
C ASP A 101 2.32 -0.01 7.68
N GLY A 102 1.36 0.57 6.96
CA GLY A 102 1.65 1.47 5.83
C GLY A 102 2.62 2.62 6.16
N PRO A 103 3.09 3.39 5.16
CA PRO A 103 4.26 4.25 5.30
C PRO A 103 4.12 5.22 6.48
N GLN A 104 5.08 5.16 7.39
CA GLN A 104 5.05 5.92 8.65
C GLN A 104 5.87 7.20 8.56
N PHE A 105 5.44 8.21 9.33
CA PHE A 105 6.23 9.42 9.52
C PHE A 105 7.24 9.18 10.65
N VAL A 106 8.54 9.28 10.32
CA VAL A 106 9.63 9.06 11.29
C VAL A 106 10.02 10.40 11.92
N LEU A 107 9.92 10.49 13.25
CA LEU A 107 10.16 11.73 14.00
C LEU A 107 11.61 11.91 14.42
N GLU A 108 12.34 10.81 14.56
CA GLU A 108 13.74 10.75 14.94
C GLU A 108 14.64 11.29 13.84
N ASP A 109 14.16 11.19 12.61
CA ASP A 109 14.79 11.72 11.41
C ASP A 109 14.77 13.25 11.36
N ARG A 110 15.66 13.84 10.57
CA ARG A 110 15.75 15.29 10.35
C ARG A 110 14.38 15.91 10.07
N ALA A 111 14.02 16.92 10.85
CA ALA A 111 12.79 17.69 10.63
C ALA A 111 12.87 18.54 9.35
N VAL A 112 11.84 18.43 8.51
CA VAL A 112 11.64 19.20 7.26
C VAL A 112 10.69 20.38 7.46
N TYR A 113 9.94 20.40 8.55
CA TYR A 113 9.07 21.52 8.90
C TYR A 113 9.64 22.28 10.09
N ARG A 114 10.12 23.50 9.82
CA ARG A 114 10.75 24.39 10.79
C ARG A 114 10.11 25.76 10.75
N CYS A 115 10.07 26.44 11.88
CA CYS A 115 9.63 27.82 11.94
C CYS A 115 10.69 28.74 11.30
N LEU A 116 10.26 29.66 10.42
CA LEU A 116 11.14 30.60 9.75
C LEU A 116 11.82 31.61 10.70
N ASP A 117 11.18 31.94 11.82
CA ASP A 117 11.67 32.98 12.74
C ASP A 117 12.65 32.46 13.79
N CYS A 118 12.44 31.23 14.28
CA CYS A 118 13.21 30.66 15.40
C CYS A 118 13.88 29.32 15.11
N ASP A 119 13.73 28.78 13.89
CA ASP A 119 14.24 27.48 13.46
C ASP A 119 13.80 26.29 14.34
N HIS A 120 12.71 26.45 15.11
CA HIS A 120 12.19 25.37 15.93
C HIS A 120 11.50 24.31 15.05
N GLY A 121 11.85 23.04 15.27
CA GLY A 121 11.21 21.90 14.59
C GLY A 121 9.75 21.75 15.01
N LEU A 122 8.85 21.64 14.04
CA LEU A 122 7.40 21.65 14.30
C LEU A 122 6.78 20.25 14.31
N GLU A 123 7.53 19.23 13.90
CA GLU A 123 7.02 17.86 13.73
C GLU A 123 6.62 17.21 15.06
N SER A 124 7.55 17.07 16.00
CA SER A 124 7.26 16.47 17.30
C SER A 124 6.19 17.23 18.09
N PRO A 125 6.25 18.59 18.20
CA PRO A 125 5.17 19.34 18.84
C PRO A 125 3.80 19.13 18.19
N ALA A 126 3.75 18.96 16.86
CA ALA A 126 2.50 18.70 16.16
C ALA A 126 1.94 17.30 16.50
N TYR A 127 2.80 16.27 16.55
CA TYR A 127 2.37 14.92 16.94
C TYR A 127 1.95 14.83 18.42
N ASP A 128 2.61 15.58 19.32
CA ASP A 128 2.20 15.69 20.73
C ASP A 128 0.81 16.32 20.86
N ALA A 129 0.55 17.39 20.10
CA ALA A 129 -0.77 18.02 20.05
C ALA A 129 -1.84 17.09 19.46
N LEU A 130 -1.49 16.33 18.42
CA LEU A 130 -2.38 15.31 17.84
C LEU A 130 -2.71 14.21 18.85
N GLY A 131 -1.71 13.75 19.61
CA GLY A 131 -1.88 12.82 20.73
C GLY A 131 -2.91 13.30 21.76
N LYS A 132 -2.81 14.56 22.17
CA LYS A 132 -3.78 15.19 23.10
C LYS A 132 -5.17 15.32 22.48
N ALA A 133 -5.27 15.48 21.15
CA ALA A 133 -6.52 15.64 20.43
C ALA A 133 -7.23 14.31 20.09
N LEU A 134 -6.59 13.14 20.25
CA LEU A 134 -7.13 11.85 19.81
C LEU A 134 -8.53 11.55 20.37
N GLY A 135 -8.80 11.87 21.63
CA GLY A 135 -10.11 11.66 22.24
C GLY A 135 -11.23 12.43 21.52
N ALA A 136 -10.98 13.68 21.16
CA ALA A 136 -11.92 14.51 20.42
C ALA A 136 -12.08 14.01 18.97
N ILE A 137 -10.97 13.62 18.34
CA ILE A 137 -10.96 13.04 16.98
C ILE A 137 -11.81 11.77 16.93
N ASN A 138 -11.60 10.84 17.86
CA ASN A 138 -12.36 9.59 17.93
C ASN A 138 -13.84 9.81 18.20
N LYS A 139 -14.20 10.79 19.04
CA LYS A 139 -15.61 11.16 19.25
C LYS A 139 -16.26 11.68 17.98
N ASN A 140 -15.57 12.54 17.23
CA ASN A 140 -16.06 13.07 15.96
C ASN A 140 -16.16 11.98 14.88
N LEU A 141 -15.18 11.07 14.82
CA LEU A 141 -15.22 9.91 13.94
C LEU A 141 -16.39 8.99 14.27
N GLY A 142 -16.64 8.67 15.54
CA GLY A 142 -17.80 7.85 15.93
C GLY A 142 -19.14 8.48 15.52
N SER A 143 -19.25 9.79 15.64
CA SER A 143 -20.42 10.55 15.18
C SER A 143 -20.56 10.47 13.66
N PHE A 144 -19.45 10.68 12.93
CA PHE A 144 -19.40 10.52 11.47
C PHE A 144 -19.81 9.11 11.03
N PHE A 145 -19.23 8.05 11.61
CA PHE A 145 -19.55 6.66 11.27
C PHE A 145 -21.02 6.35 11.45
N THR A 146 -21.65 6.87 12.50
CA THR A 146 -23.09 6.70 12.74
C THR A 146 -23.93 7.27 11.60
N HIS A 147 -23.55 8.42 11.03
CA HIS A 147 -24.24 9.03 9.90
C HIS A 147 -23.90 8.35 8.56
N TYR A 148 -22.63 8.00 8.36
CA TYR A 148 -22.14 7.30 7.18
C TYR A 148 -22.84 5.92 7.02
N LEU A 149 -22.91 5.12 8.08
CA LEU A 149 -23.53 3.80 8.06
C LEU A 149 -25.06 3.85 7.82
N LYS A 150 -25.70 4.98 8.15
CA LYS A 150 -27.12 5.23 7.84
C LYS A 150 -27.35 5.61 6.36
N GLY A 151 -26.29 5.65 5.55
CA GLY A 151 -26.35 6.04 4.14
C GLY A 151 -26.52 7.55 3.93
N GLY A 152 -26.35 8.37 4.97
CA GLY A 152 -26.58 9.81 4.89
C GLY A 152 -25.43 10.61 4.28
N ILE A 153 -24.26 9.99 4.09
CA ILE A 153 -23.03 10.65 3.62
C ILE A 153 -22.31 9.71 2.64
N PRO A 154 -21.81 10.20 1.49
CA PRO A 154 -20.98 9.41 0.60
C PRO A 154 -19.66 9.01 1.27
N ARG A 155 -19.08 7.88 0.82
CA ARG A 155 -17.80 7.39 1.33
C ARG A 155 -16.69 8.43 1.06
N PRO A 156 -15.99 8.92 2.09
CA PRO A 156 -14.84 9.79 1.90
C PRO A 156 -13.61 8.96 1.53
N ASP A 157 -12.65 9.62 0.88
CA ASP A 157 -11.37 9.02 0.54
C ASP A 157 -10.37 9.07 1.70
N THR A 158 -10.40 10.16 2.48
CA THR A 158 -9.42 10.47 3.52
C THR A 158 -10.08 11.14 4.72
N ILE A 159 -9.37 11.08 5.85
CA ILE A 159 -9.66 11.84 7.07
C ILE A 159 -8.54 12.86 7.22
N SER A 160 -8.89 14.13 7.39
CA SER A 160 -7.95 15.21 7.66
C SER A 160 -8.19 15.83 9.03
N VAL A 161 -7.11 16.14 9.75
CA VAL A 161 -7.15 16.87 11.02
C VAL A 161 -6.24 18.08 10.90
N THR A 162 -6.76 19.25 11.25
CA THR A 162 -5.97 20.50 11.27
C THR A 162 -5.84 20.97 12.71
N LEU A 163 -4.60 21.21 13.14
CA LEU A 163 -4.29 21.71 14.47
C LEU A 163 -3.44 22.98 14.37
N GLU A 164 -3.58 23.83 15.39
CA GLU A 164 -2.77 25.04 15.54
C GLU A 164 -1.64 24.76 16.54
N ILE A 165 -0.40 24.86 16.07
CA ILE A 165 0.82 24.51 16.80
C ILE A 165 1.68 25.75 16.97
N GLY A 166 1.88 26.18 18.21
CA GLY A 166 2.68 27.35 18.54
C GLY A 166 4.17 27.06 18.69
N CYS A 167 5.01 27.94 18.17
CA CYS A 167 6.36 28.20 18.66
C CYS A 167 6.34 29.44 19.59
N ALA A 168 7.49 29.81 20.16
CA ALA A 168 7.62 31.06 20.91
C ALA A 168 7.32 32.33 20.06
N CYS A 169 7.38 32.18 18.74
CA CYS A 169 7.24 33.24 17.74
C CYS A 169 5.81 33.45 17.23
N THR A 170 5.14 32.36 16.86
CA THR A 170 3.90 32.38 16.09
C THR A 170 3.17 31.04 16.19
N VAL A 171 1.97 30.99 15.63
CA VAL A 171 1.13 29.79 15.55
C VAL A 171 1.07 29.30 14.11
N HIS A 172 1.31 28.00 13.92
CA HIS A 172 1.33 27.35 12.63
C HIS A 172 0.16 26.37 12.50
N ARG A 173 -0.55 26.44 11.37
CA ARG A 173 -1.61 25.48 11.04
C ARG A 173 -0.99 24.24 10.42
N MET A 174 -1.05 23.12 11.14
CA MET A 174 -0.50 21.84 10.74
C MET A 174 -1.61 20.89 10.32
N VAL A 175 -1.43 20.23 9.18
CA VAL A 175 -2.44 19.33 8.62
C VAL A 175 -1.95 17.88 8.66
N PHE A 176 -2.80 17.01 9.19
CA PHE A 176 -2.61 15.58 9.30
C PHE A 176 -3.61 14.85 8.40
N HIS A 177 -3.17 13.77 7.77
CA HIS A 177 -4.02 12.97 6.88
C HIS A 177 -3.88 11.48 7.17
N ARG A 178 -4.99 10.76 7.05
CA ARG A 178 -4.99 9.29 6.94
C ARG A 178 -6.03 8.82 5.92
N PRO A 179 -5.82 7.68 5.24
CA PRO A 179 -6.87 7.08 4.39
C PRO A 179 -8.11 6.72 5.21
N PHE A 180 -9.29 6.86 4.62
CA PHE A 180 -10.53 6.39 5.24
C PHE A 180 -10.70 4.88 5.03
N SER A 181 -11.16 4.18 6.05
CA SER A 181 -11.46 2.74 6.00
C SER A 181 -12.83 2.45 6.61
N ASP A 182 -13.62 1.60 5.97
CA ASP A 182 -14.89 1.13 6.55
C ASP A 182 -14.67 0.28 7.81
N ALA A 183 -13.46 -0.25 7.99
CA ALA A 183 -13.06 -1.05 9.14
C ALA A 183 -12.38 -0.23 10.25
N ASP A 184 -12.43 1.11 10.18
CA ASP A 184 -11.82 2.01 11.17
C ASP A 184 -12.41 1.77 12.56
N ARG A 185 -11.52 1.61 13.55
CA ARG A 185 -11.91 1.34 14.96
C ARG A 185 -11.62 2.54 15.86
N GLY A 186 -11.46 3.71 15.27
CA GLY A 186 -10.87 4.87 15.92
C GLY A 186 -9.34 4.80 15.88
N VAL A 187 -8.75 5.97 16.06
CA VAL A 187 -7.31 6.22 16.10
C VAL A 187 -6.77 5.82 17.47
N ARG A 188 -5.74 4.98 17.51
CA ARG A 188 -5.05 4.59 18.75
C ARG A 188 -3.71 5.29 18.89
N ASN A 189 -3.02 5.51 17.78
CA ASN A 189 -1.70 6.11 17.73
C ASN A 189 -1.72 7.35 16.81
N PRO A 190 -1.17 8.51 17.23
CA PRO A 190 -1.02 9.68 16.37
C PRO A 190 -0.29 9.39 15.06
N LEU A 191 0.66 8.45 15.06
CA LEU A 191 1.43 8.01 13.89
C LEU A 191 0.58 7.28 12.83
N GLU A 192 -0.67 6.92 13.13
CA GLU A 192 -1.64 6.50 12.11
C GLU A 192 -2.00 7.65 11.15
N PHE A 193 -1.73 8.90 11.55
CA PHE A 193 -1.78 10.05 10.66
C PHE A 193 -0.40 10.38 10.10
N VAL A 194 -0.39 10.69 8.81
CA VAL A 194 0.73 11.29 8.11
C VAL A 194 0.67 12.81 8.28
N LEU A 195 1.78 13.41 8.72
CA LEU A 195 1.91 14.86 8.73
C LEU A 195 2.10 15.39 7.31
N ALA A 196 1.07 16.04 6.79
CA ALA A 196 1.13 16.79 5.54
C ALA A 196 1.75 18.18 5.70
N GLY A 197 2.20 18.52 6.92
CA GLY A 197 2.91 19.76 7.23
C GLY A 197 2.04 21.01 7.22
N PRO A 198 2.67 22.19 7.33
CA PRO A 198 1.99 23.46 7.33
C PRO A 198 1.48 23.83 5.94
N ASP A 199 0.42 24.64 5.92
CA ASP A 199 -0.18 25.18 4.69
C ASP A 199 0.78 26.07 3.92
N ASP A 200 1.65 26.78 4.63
CA ASP A 200 2.70 27.59 4.01
C ASP A 200 3.82 26.71 3.43
N PRO A 201 3.99 26.67 2.10
CA PRO A 201 5.08 25.91 1.47
C PRO A 201 6.46 26.49 1.77
N ALA A 202 6.58 27.77 2.17
CA ALA A 202 7.86 28.38 2.51
C ALA A 202 8.52 27.74 3.75
N MET A 203 7.73 27.05 4.57
CA MET A 203 8.19 26.34 5.77
C MET A 203 8.79 24.97 5.49
N LEU A 204 8.80 24.52 4.22
CA LEU A 204 9.68 23.46 3.75
C LEU A 204 11.09 24.02 3.57
N THR A 205 11.70 24.45 4.67
CA THR A 205 13.06 24.98 4.65
C THR A 205 14.07 23.84 4.65
N ASP A 206 15.30 24.15 4.25
CA ASP A 206 16.43 23.22 4.27
C ASP A 206 16.24 21.94 3.46
N ILE A 207 15.39 21.96 2.42
CA ILE A 207 15.42 20.94 1.37
C ILE A 207 16.49 21.25 0.31
N ASP A 208 16.88 22.52 0.19
CA ASP A 208 17.95 22.99 -0.68
C ASP A 208 19.25 23.04 0.10
N GLY A 209 20.20 22.16 -0.21
CA GLY A 209 21.47 22.08 0.52
C GLY A 209 22.31 20.86 0.17
N VAL A 210 23.42 20.71 0.90
CA VAL A 210 24.31 19.54 0.81
C VAL A 210 24.04 18.66 2.02
N PHE A 211 23.55 17.45 1.79
CA PHE A 211 23.14 16.52 2.84
C PHE A 211 23.80 15.17 2.67
N SER A 212 23.78 14.38 3.74
CA SER A 212 24.12 12.96 3.63
C SER A 212 23.07 12.23 2.78
N ARG A 213 23.43 11.06 2.27
CA ARG A 213 22.49 10.21 1.53
C ARG A 213 21.26 9.85 2.39
N ASP A 214 21.49 9.52 3.66
CA ASP A 214 20.45 9.03 4.54
C ASP A 214 19.49 10.17 4.91
N ASP A 215 20.01 11.40 5.07
CA ASP A 215 19.20 12.62 5.17
C ASP A 215 18.34 12.83 3.91
N CYS A 216 18.91 12.73 2.71
CA CYS A 216 18.15 12.87 1.46
C CYS A 216 17.02 11.85 1.34
N ILE A 217 17.27 10.60 1.71
CA ILE A 217 16.24 9.53 1.69
C ILE A 217 15.14 9.86 2.70
N SER A 218 15.50 10.28 3.91
CA SER A 218 14.54 10.65 4.94
C SER A 218 13.67 11.85 4.55
N ILE A 219 14.29 12.93 4.06
CA ILE A 219 13.59 14.10 3.54
C ILE A 219 12.63 13.68 2.41
N PHE A 220 13.11 12.85 1.49
CA PHE A 220 12.30 12.39 0.36
C PHE A 220 11.10 11.55 0.82
N LYS A 221 11.25 10.65 1.81
CA LYS A 221 10.14 9.91 2.42
C LYS A 221 9.07 10.86 2.99
N LYS A 222 9.47 11.88 3.75
CA LYS A 222 8.55 12.89 4.32
C LYS A 222 7.84 13.70 3.23
N LEU A 223 8.52 14.00 2.13
CA LEU A 223 7.92 14.68 0.96
C LEU A 223 6.92 13.78 0.21
N LEU A 224 7.24 12.50 -0.01
CA LEU A 224 6.31 11.54 -0.63
C LEU A 224 5.02 11.43 0.18
N LEU A 225 5.14 11.35 1.50
CA LEU A 225 4.04 11.37 2.45
C LEU A 225 3.21 12.66 2.34
N ARG A 226 3.85 13.82 2.31
CA ARG A 226 3.18 15.12 2.11
C ARG A 226 2.41 15.16 0.79
N TRP A 227 3.03 14.72 -0.31
CA TRP A 227 2.40 14.77 -1.63
C TRP A 227 1.22 13.81 -1.74
N ARG A 228 1.35 12.60 -1.19
CA ARG A 228 0.27 11.62 -1.08
C ARG A 228 -0.93 12.19 -0.31
N ALA A 229 -0.68 12.98 0.73
CA ALA A 229 -1.72 13.57 1.55
C ALA A 229 -2.41 14.78 0.87
N ARG A 230 -1.64 15.66 0.23
CA ARG A 230 -2.15 16.94 -0.31
C ARG A 230 -2.67 16.88 -1.74
N HIS A 231 -2.26 15.90 -2.54
CA HIS A 231 -2.55 15.88 -3.97
C HIS A 231 -3.37 14.66 -4.38
N ARG A 232 -4.37 14.90 -5.24
CA ARG A 232 -5.20 13.85 -5.84
C ARG A 232 -4.42 13.02 -6.87
N LEU A 233 -3.46 13.65 -7.54
CA LEU A 233 -2.57 13.03 -8.53
C LEU A 233 -1.14 13.49 -8.25
N VAL A 234 -0.19 12.57 -8.19
CA VAL A 234 1.24 12.84 -7.99
C VAL A 234 2.01 12.32 -9.21
N MET A 235 2.70 13.20 -9.94
CA MET A 235 3.58 12.76 -11.02
C MET A 235 5.02 12.78 -10.52
N LEU A 236 5.61 11.59 -10.35
CA LEU A 236 6.99 11.45 -9.91
C LEU A 236 7.89 11.24 -11.13
N VAL A 237 8.57 12.31 -11.56
CA VAL A 237 9.52 12.26 -12.68
C VAL A 237 10.93 12.08 -12.12
N VAL A 238 11.43 10.86 -12.26
CA VAL A 238 12.69 10.41 -11.68
C VAL A 238 13.59 9.92 -12.80
N PRO A 239 14.42 10.80 -13.38
CA PRO A 239 15.29 10.42 -14.49
C PRO A 239 16.32 9.36 -14.08
N PHE A 240 16.56 9.22 -12.78
CA PHE A 240 17.44 8.24 -12.17
C PHE A 240 16.91 7.86 -10.77
N ILE A 241 16.82 6.56 -10.50
CA ILE A 241 16.64 5.98 -9.16
C ILE A 241 17.72 4.91 -9.05
N GLY A 242 18.77 5.18 -8.28
CA GLY A 242 19.85 4.23 -8.06
C GLY A 242 21.02 4.87 -7.31
N LEU A 243 22.01 4.04 -6.97
CA LEU A 243 23.34 4.50 -6.60
C LEU A 243 24.25 4.03 -7.74
N ASP A 244 24.87 4.96 -8.47
CA ASP A 244 25.81 4.62 -9.56
C ASP A 244 27.18 4.23 -8.98
N TYR A 245 27.19 3.20 -8.13
CA TYR A 245 28.41 2.63 -7.58
C TYR A 245 28.48 1.12 -7.86
N PRO A 246 29.60 0.62 -8.42
CA PRO A 246 29.82 -0.81 -8.61
C PRO A 246 29.62 -1.59 -7.30
N GLY A 247 28.87 -2.70 -7.36
CA GLY A 247 28.64 -3.59 -6.22
C GLY A 247 27.51 -3.19 -5.26
N ARG A 248 26.64 -2.24 -5.64
CA ARG A 248 25.51 -1.76 -4.81
C ARG A 248 24.14 -1.87 -5.49
N GLU A 249 23.99 -2.83 -6.38
CA GLU A 249 22.75 -3.10 -7.13
C GLU A 249 21.54 -3.36 -6.21
N GLU A 250 21.77 -3.98 -5.05
CA GLU A 250 20.75 -4.20 -4.00
C GLU A 250 20.07 -2.91 -3.54
N ASN A 251 20.86 -1.85 -3.30
CA ASN A 251 20.33 -0.56 -2.88
C ASN A 251 19.42 0.08 -3.93
N ARG A 252 19.51 -0.32 -5.21
CA ARG A 252 18.61 0.17 -6.25
C ARG A 252 17.21 -0.41 -6.03
N VAL A 253 17.10 -1.72 -5.82
CA VAL A 253 15.80 -2.38 -5.60
C VAL A 253 15.15 -1.87 -4.32
N ASP A 254 15.92 -1.72 -3.24
CA ASP A 254 15.42 -1.16 -1.98
C ASP A 254 14.88 0.26 -2.14
N LEU A 255 15.60 1.11 -2.88
CA LEU A 255 15.17 2.48 -3.13
C LEU A 255 13.88 2.51 -3.94
N TRP A 256 13.75 1.66 -4.96
CA TRP A 256 12.52 1.51 -5.74
C TRP A 256 11.35 1.03 -4.86
N ASN A 257 11.56 -0.01 -4.05
CA ASN A 257 10.55 -0.53 -3.13
C ASN A 257 10.13 0.53 -2.10
N MET A 258 11.07 1.34 -1.63
CA MET A 258 10.77 2.47 -0.75
C MET A 258 9.88 3.51 -1.45
N VAL A 259 10.21 3.93 -2.67
CA VAL A 259 9.35 4.89 -3.42
C VAL A 259 7.96 4.31 -3.64
N LEU A 260 7.87 3.04 -4.04
CA LEU A 260 6.59 2.37 -4.27
C LEU A 260 5.77 2.22 -2.98
N GLY A 261 6.42 1.95 -1.84
CA GLY A 261 5.78 1.84 -0.53
C GLY A 261 5.26 3.17 0.02
N TYR A 262 5.97 4.27 -0.24
CA TYR A 262 5.63 5.60 0.26
C TYR A 262 4.67 6.37 -0.67
N THR A 263 4.35 5.83 -1.84
CA THR A 263 3.39 6.41 -2.80
C THR A 263 2.03 5.70 -2.76
N ASP A 264 1.02 6.30 -3.37
CA ASP A 264 -0.29 5.67 -3.59
C ASP A 264 -0.39 5.25 -5.06
N PRO A 265 -0.38 3.94 -5.38
CA PRO A 265 -0.45 3.47 -6.76
C PRO A 265 -1.68 3.89 -7.55
N GLY A 266 -2.79 4.20 -6.88
CA GLY A 266 -4.00 4.70 -7.53
C GLY A 266 -3.96 6.19 -7.86
N ARG A 267 -2.99 6.93 -7.31
CA ARG A 267 -2.87 8.38 -7.43
C ARG A 267 -1.52 8.84 -7.98
N THR A 268 -0.52 7.98 -8.00
CA THR A 268 0.82 8.32 -8.46
C THR A 268 1.04 7.84 -9.89
N VAL A 269 1.74 8.64 -10.69
CA VAL A 269 2.28 8.26 -11.99
C VAL A 269 3.79 8.38 -11.90
N LEU A 270 4.48 7.25 -12.04
CA LEU A 270 5.93 7.20 -12.04
C LEU A 270 6.45 7.32 -13.47
N VAL A 271 7.42 8.21 -13.70
CA VAL A 271 8.06 8.38 -15.01
C VAL A 271 9.56 8.31 -14.83
N THR A 272 10.20 7.34 -15.47
CA THR A 272 11.66 7.18 -15.45
C THR A 272 12.23 6.93 -16.84
N ARG A 273 13.56 7.03 -16.98
CA ARG A 273 14.25 6.68 -18.22
C ARG A 273 14.22 5.16 -18.43
N ARG A 274 14.08 4.73 -19.68
CA ARG A 274 14.09 3.30 -20.05
C ARG A 274 15.34 2.58 -19.54
N ALA A 275 16.52 3.21 -19.59
CA ALA A 275 17.76 2.62 -19.08
C ALA A 275 17.71 2.35 -17.58
N THR A 276 17.18 3.31 -16.79
CA THR A 276 16.98 3.18 -15.35
C THR A 276 16.00 2.06 -15.01
N TYR A 277 14.90 1.97 -15.76
CA TYR A 277 13.93 0.88 -15.59
C TYR A 277 14.54 -0.49 -15.88
N LYS A 278 15.28 -0.63 -16.99
CA LYS A 278 15.99 -1.88 -17.30
C LYS A 278 17.00 -2.26 -16.22
N GLY A 279 17.77 -1.29 -15.73
CA GLY A 279 18.71 -1.51 -14.64
C GLY A 279 18.05 -1.87 -13.31
N PHE A 280 16.77 -1.54 -13.11
CA PHE A 280 15.97 -2.03 -11.98
C PHE A 280 15.53 -3.49 -12.20
N LEU A 281 15.02 -3.83 -13.40
CA LEU A 281 14.62 -5.20 -13.74
C LEU A 281 15.78 -6.20 -13.60
N GLU A 282 16.96 -5.82 -14.10
CA GLU A 282 18.18 -6.64 -14.02
C GLU A 282 18.61 -6.85 -12.55
N ALA A 283 18.58 -5.80 -11.73
CA ALA A 283 18.92 -5.87 -10.31
C ALA A 283 17.89 -6.67 -9.49
N ALA A 284 16.60 -6.56 -9.82
CA ALA A 284 15.56 -7.37 -9.18
C ALA A 284 15.74 -8.86 -9.52
N LYS A 285 16.06 -9.15 -10.79
CA LYS A 285 16.31 -10.52 -11.27
C LYS A 285 17.55 -11.13 -10.62
N SER A 286 18.63 -10.37 -10.43
CA SER A 286 19.83 -10.86 -9.73
C SER A 286 19.57 -11.18 -8.26
N GLN A 287 18.54 -10.59 -7.65
CA GLN A 287 18.08 -10.86 -6.29
C GLN A 287 16.96 -11.93 -6.22
N GLY A 288 16.70 -12.64 -7.32
CA GLY A 288 15.67 -13.70 -7.37
C GLY A 288 14.23 -13.19 -7.50
N THR A 289 14.03 -11.89 -7.73
CA THR A 289 12.70 -11.31 -8.01
C THR A 289 12.50 -11.15 -9.51
N ASP A 290 11.72 -12.04 -10.12
CA ASP A 290 11.38 -11.94 -11.53
C ASP A 290 10.16 -11.04 -11.75
N ILE A 291 10.44 -9.77 -12.06
CA ILE A 291 9.42 -8.73 -12.29
C ILE A 291 8.53 -9.06 -13.49
N ASP A 292 9.04 -9.76 -14.51
CA ASP A 292 8.25 -10.14 -15.69
C ASP A 292 7.23 -11.23 -15.34
N ILE A 293 7.61 -12.18 -14.48
CA ILE A 293 6.70 -13.16 -13.90
C ILE A 293 5.63 -12.46 -13.05
N LEU A 294 6.03 -11.53 -12.17
CA LEU A 294 5.09 -10.77 -11.35
C LEU A 294 4.12 -9.93 -12.22
N ALA A 295 4.60 -9.36 -13.33
CA ALA A 295 3.77 -8.62 -14.29
C ALA A 295 2.74 -9.53 -14.95
N LYS A 296 3.18 -10.71 -15.42
CA LYS A 296 2.33 -11.71 -16.06
C LYS A 296 1.15 -12.11 -15.17
N PHE A 297 1.39 -12.22 -13.87
CA PHE A 297 0.36 -12.59 -12.89
C PHE A 297 -0.38 -11.41 -12.26
N LYS A 298 -0.20 -10.17 -12.77
CA LYS A 298 -0.80 -8.94 -12.21
C LYS A 298 -0.50 -8.75 -10.72
N LEU A 299 0.67 -9.21 -10.28
CA LEU A 299 1.17 -9.08 -8.90
C LEU A 299 2.02 -7.83 -8.71
N LEU A 300 2.32 -7.10 -9.79
CA LEU A 300 3.01 -5.82 -9.72
C LEU A 300 2.09 -4.70 -9.27
N THR A 301 2.66 -3.81 -8.47
CA THR A 301 2.10 -2.49 -8.20
C THR A 301 1.74 -1.80 -9.53
N PRO A 302 0.54 -1.21 -9.67
CA PRO A 302 0.12 -0.51 -10.89
C PRO A 302 1.15 0.52 -11.41
N LEU A 303 1.92 1.13 -10.50
CA LEU A 303 3.01 2.07 -10.81
C LEU A 303 4.10 1.48 -11.69
N VAL A 304 4.41 0.20 -11.54
CA VAL A 304 5.46 -0.49 -12.31
C VAL A 304 4.89 -0.98 -13.64
N GLY A 305 3.64 -1.45 -13.65
CA GLY A 305 2.99 -1.99 -14.85
C GLY A 305 2.67 -0.96 -15.95
N VAL A 306 2.62 0.33 -15.62
CA VAL A 306 2.33 1.44 -16.57
C VAL A 306 3.61 2.08 -17.13
N LEU A 307 4.80 1.72 -16.62
CA LEU A 307 6.07 2.20 -17.18
C LEU A 307 6.24 1.66 -18.61
N PRO A 308 6.70 2.48 -19.57
CA PRO A 308 6.58 2.17 -20.99
C PRO A 308 7.36 0.92 -21.41
N VAL A 309 6.62 -0.17 -21.64
CA VAL A 309 7.05 -1.34 -22.42
C VAL A 309 6.60 -1.17 -23.87
N SER A 310 7.01 -0.11 -24.57
CA SER A 310 6.91 -0.07 -26.05
C SER A 310 7.76 1.04 -26.67
N PRO A 311 8.40 0.81 -27.83
CA PRO A 311 9.24 1.80 -28.51
C PRO A 311 8.49 2.91 -29.29
N ASP A 312 7.16 3.04 -29.21
CA ASP A 312 6.44 3.87 -30.21
C ASP A 312 5.37 4.88 -29.73
N SER A 313 5.25 5.19 -28.44
CA SER A 313 4.25 6.20 -28.01
C SER A 313 4.83 7.61 -28.02
N ARG A 314 4.80 8.27 -29.20
CA ARG A 314 4.73 9.73 -29.28
C ARG A 314 3.43 10.20 -28.61
N LEU A 315 3.49 10.55 -27.34
CA LEU A 315 2.42 11.26 -26.64
C LEU A 315 2.24 12.64 -27.29
N ARG A 316 1.26 12.75 -28.20
CA ARG A 316 0.61 14.02 -28.51
C ARG A 316 -0.40 14.28 -27.40
N LEU A 317 -0.12 15.28 -26.56
CA LEU A 317 -1.10 15.87 -25.67
C LEU A 317 -2.14 16.62 -26.52
N ARG A 318 -3.42 16.35 -26.26
CA ARG A 318 -4.54 17.26 -26.52
C ARG A 318 -5.23 17.50 -25.19
#